data_AF-A0AAN6NK66-F1
#
_entry.id   AF-A0AAN6NK66-F1
#
_cell.length_a   1.000
_cell.length_b   1.000
_cell.length_c   1.000
_cell.angle_alpha   90.00
_cell.angle_beta   90.00
_cell.angle_gamma   90.00
#
_symmetry.space_group_name_H-M   'P 1'
#
loop_
_entity.id
_entity.type
_entity.pdbx_description
1 polymer ?
#
loop_
_entity_poly.entity_id
_entity_poly.type
_entity_poly.pdbx_seq_one_letter_code
_entity_poly.pdbx_strand_id
1 'polypeptide(L)'
;KLKRDDIGTFNPFADDPEDMGMIESGSNAIYTDSTMFKDRLLTLLEDDPKGIFHKQLVCMWPLFLQGAAHMWWHNQMTPEKRRELVTVEQLTSALVKRFTPDSAMATRKFNAGRLTLYHVYKDENAATTYILKQLRLARAMGILSKDGDNWLGIMVQIWNSFSTNIKTILRPPTAFSDTEVYLEEIEKTRAILV
;
A
#
# COMPACT_ATOMS: atom_id res chain seq x y z
N LYS A 1 -18.23 6.21 17.04
CA LYS A 1 -16.93 6.55 17.68
C LYS A 1 -15.95 5.52 17.18
N LEU A 2 -14.85 5.94 16.54
CA LEU A 2 -13.87 5.00 15.99
C LEU A 2 -13.22 4.19 17.11
N LYS A 3 -13.11 2.86 16.95
CA LYS A 3 -12.27 2.04 17.80
C LYS A 3 -10.91 1.84 17.14
N ARG A 4 -9.90 1.54 17.95
CA ARG A 4 -8.54 1.24 17.45
C ARG A 4 -8.56 0.07 16.47
N ASP A 5 -9.31 -0.97 16.81
CA ASP A 5 -9.39 -2.20 16.02
C ASP A 5 -10.05 -1.96 14.65
N ASP A 6 -10.92 -0.94 14.53
CA ASP A 6 -11.53 -0.54 13.25
C ASP A 6 -10.51 0.14 12.30
N ILE A 7 -9.41 0.66 12.83
CA ILE A 7 -8.39 1.43 12.10
C ILE A 7 -7.13 0.62 11.87
N GLY A 8 -6.70 -0.14 12.89
CA GLY A 8 -5.39 -0.79 12.93
C GLY A 8 -4.29 0.10 13.51
N THR A 9 -3.06 -0.35 13.35
CA THR A 9 -1.85 0.33 13.86
C THR A 9 -0.76 0.36 12.80
N PHE A 10 0.15 1.33 12.88
CA PHE A 10 1.29 1.47 11.99
C PHE A 10 2.59 1.09 12.67
N ASN A 11 3.27 0.09 12.12
CA ASN A 11 4.60 -0.34 12.52
C ASN A 11 5.44 -0.66 11.27
N PRO A 12 6.34 0.24 10.84
CA PRO A 12 7.09 0.09 9.59
C PRO A 12 8.11 -1.05 9.61
N PHE A 13 8.42 -1.61 10.78
CA PHE A 13 9.37 -2.70 10.96
C PHE A 13 8.74 -3.96 11.56
N ALA A 14 7.40 -4.08 11.50
CA ALA A 14 6.79 -5.38 11.73
C ALA A 14 7.21 -6.35 10.62
N ASP A 15 7.32 -7.63 10.97
CA ASP A 15 7.71 -8.68 10.02
C ASP A 15 6.58 -8.93 9.02
N ASP A 16 6.77 -8.46 7.80
CA ASP A 16 5.84 -8.58 6.68
C ASP A 16 6.51 -9.45 5.60
N PRO A 17 6.47 -10.79 5.76
CA PRO A 17 7.26 -11.70 4.91
C PRO A 17 6.85 -11.64 3.44
N GLU A 18 5.57 -11.33 3.18
CA GLU A 18 5.03 -11.19 1.83
C GLU A 18 5.16 -9.74 1.30
N ASP A 19 5.62 -8.80 2.13
CA ASP A 19 5.76 -7.38 1.83
C ASP A 19 4.43 -6.83 1.27
N MET A 20 3.34 -7.13 1.97
CA MET A 20 1.96 -6.76 1.62
C MET A 20 1.60 -5.35 2.06
N GLY A 21 2.42 -4.71 2.89
CA GLY A 21 2.16 -3.37 3.43
C GLY A 21 1.16 -3.36 4.58
N MET A 22 0.58 -4.52 4.88
CA MET A 22 -0.35 -4.75 5.97
C MET A 22 -0.31 -6.23 6.37
N ILE A 23 -0.30 -6.48 7.67
CA ILE A 23 -0.33 -7.80 8.29
C ILE A 23 -1.65 -7.90 9.06
N GLU A 24 -2.40 -8.98 8.84
CA GLU A 24 -3.56 -9.30 9.66
C GLU A 24 -3.12 -10.08 10.90
N SER A 25 -3.32 -9.50 12.08
CA SER A 25 -3.02 -10.13 13.37
C SER A 25 -4.30 -10.29 14.19
N GLY A 26 -5.06 -11.35 13.88
CA GLY A 26 -6.37 -11.58 14.49
C GLY A 26 -7.38 -10.52 14.07
N SER A 27 -7.94 -9.78 15.02
CA SER A 27 -8.86 -8.67 14.72
C SER A 27 -8.16 -7.35 14.37
N ASN A 28 -6.82 -7.29 14.46
CA ASN A 28 -6.08 -6.03 14.32
C ASN A 28 -5.18 -6.04 13.08
N ALA A 29 -5.38 -5.06 12.21
CA ALA A 29 -4.48 -4.78 11.10
C ALA A 29 -3.23 -4.03 11.58
N ILE A 30 -2.06 -4.51 11.17
CA ILE A 30 -0.77 -3.83 11.37
C ILE A 30 -0.26 -3.39 10.00
N TYR A 31 -0.29 -2.08 9.74
CA TYR A 31 0.23 -1.50 8.52
C TYR A 31 1.75 -1.34 8.62
N THR A 32 2.46 -1.88 7.65
CA THR A 32 3.91 -1.73 7.48
C THR A 32 4.24 -0.67 6.42
N ASP A 33 3.31 -0.41 5.50
CA ASP A 33 3.43 0.64 4.48
C ASP A 33 2.71 1.93 4.91
N SER A 34 3.46 3.05 4.91
CA SER A 34 2.94 4.34 5.35
C SER A 34 1.88 4.93 4.41
N THR A 35 1.92 4.57 3.12
CA THR A 35 0.94 5.02 2.12
C THR A 35 -0.36 4.26 2.31
N MET A 36 -0.32 2.94 2.49
CA MET A 36 -1.53 2.16 2.78
C MET A 36 -2.19 2.59 4.08
N PHE A 37 -1.40 2.89 5.12
CA PHE A 37 -1.96 3.43 6.36
C PHE A 37 -2.59 4.81 6.16
N LYS A 38 -1.95 5.69 5.38
CA LYS A 38 -2.52 6.99 5.00
C LYS A 38 -3.85 6.79 4.27
N ASP A 39 -3.89 5.95 3.23
CA ASP A 39 -5.08 5.72 2.42
C ASP A 39 -6.23 5.19 3.28
N ARG A 40 -5.95 4.24 4.18
CA ARG A 40 -6.95 3.75 5.15
C ARG A 40 -7.56 4.88 5.98
N LEU A 41 -6.73 5.79 6.50
CA LEU A 41 -7.21 6.91 7.29
C LEU A 41 -8.03 7.91 6.46
N LEU A 42 -7.63 8.16 5.21
CA LEU A 42 -8.36 9.06 4.32
C LEU A 42 -9.72 8.47 3.90
N THR A 43 -9.79 7.17 3.60
CA THR A 43 -11.07 6.50 3.31
C THR A 43 -12.05 6.63 4.48
N LEU A 44 -11.57 6.54 5.73
CA LEU A 44 -12.44 6.75 6.89
C LEU A 44 -13.00 8.19 6.97
N LEU A 45 -12.33 9.17 6.37
CA LEU A 45 -12.79 10.56 6.34
C LEU A 45 -13.81 10.84 5.22
N GLU A 46 -13.88 9.99 4.19
CA GLU A 46 -14.87 10.12 3.12
C GLU A 46 -16.30 10.06 3.69
N ASP A 47 -16.50 9.24 4.72
CA ASP A 47 -17.76 9.08 5.46
C ASP A 47 -17.89 10.02 6.69
N ASP A 48 -17.09 11.11 6.78
CA ASP A 48 -17.08 12.04 7.92
C ASP A 48 -17.65 13.44 7.61
N PRO A 49 -18.94 13.58 7.24
CA PRO A 49 -19.53 14.86 6.86
C PRO A 49 -19.55 15.89 8.01
N LYS A 50 -19.30 15.48 9.25
CA LYS A 50 -19.32 16.33 10.44
C LYS A 50 -17.92 16.58 11.03
N GLY A 51 -16.85 16.06 10.43
CA GLY A 51 -15.48 16.22 10.93
C GLY A 51 -15.24 15.55 12.30
N ILE A 52 -16.08 14.59 12.69
CA ILE A 52 -16.00 13.90 13.98
C ILE A 52 -14.85 12.90 13.97
N PHE A 53 -14.72 12.13 12.88
CA PHE A 53 -13.64 11.17 12.71
C PHE A 53 -12.31 11.88 12.58
N HIS A 54 -12.24 12.98 11.84
CA HIS A 54 -11.03 13.80 11.73
C HIS A 54 -10.51 14.21 13.11
N LYS A 55 -11.36 14.79 13.97
CA LYS A 55 -10.97 15.20 15.32
C LYS A 55 -10.56 14.01 16.20
N GLN A 56 -11.25 12.87 16.09
CA GLN A 56 -10.91 11.65 16.83
C GLN A 56 -9.54 11.12 16.41
N LEU A 57 -9.28 11.03 15.11
CA LEU A 57 -8.01 10.54 14.56
C LEU A 57 -6.82 11.41 14.99
N VAL A 58 -6.95 12.74 14.91
CA VAL A 58 -5.91 13.67 15.38
C VAL A 58 -5.64 13.50 16.88
N CYS A 59 -6.69 13.42 17.70
CA CYS A 59 -6.57 13.26 19.15
C CYS A 59 -5.93 11.91 19.53
N MET A 60 -6.29 10.85 18.81
CA MET A 60 -5.82 9.48 19.07
C MET A 60 -4.52 9.14 18.33
N TRP A 61 -3.94 10.06 17.56
CA TRP A 61 -2.81 9.79 16.68
C TRP A 61 -1.67 8.96 17.30
N PRO A 62 -1.18 9.26 18.51
CA PRO A 62 -0.08 8.48 19.11
C PRO A 62 -0.44 7.01 19.37
N LEU A 63 -1.73 6.69 19.55
CA LEU A 63 -2.21 5.33 19.83
C LEU A 63 -2.15 4.42 18.61
N PHE A 64 -2.15 4.99 17.40
CA PHE A 64 -2.04 4.22 16.17
C PHE A 64 -0.60 3.90 15.81
N LEU A 65 0.39 4.51 16.46
CA LEU A 65 1.81 4.29 16.16
C LEU A 65 2.39 3.22 17.07
N GLN A 66 3.18 2.32 16.49
CA GLN A 66 3.93 1.29 17.20
C GLN A 66 5.40 1.25 16.74
N GLY A 67 6.24 0.57 17.52
CA GLY A 67 7.65 0.34 17.19
C GLY A 67 8.41 1.63 16.84
N ALA A 68 9.09 1.62 15.70
CA ALA A 68 9.89 2.77 15.26
C ALA A 68 9.06 4.03 14.96
N ALA A 69 7.79 3.89 14.56
CA ALA A 69 6.92 5.04 14.33
C ALA A 69 6.56 5.73 15.65
N HIS A 70 6.26 4.96 16.69
CA HIS A 70 6.02 5.49 18.03
C HIS A 70 7.27 6.20 18.57
N MET A 71 8.44 5.58 18.43
CA MET A 71 9.72 6.15 18.86
C MET A 71 10.05 7.45 18.11
N TRP A 72 9.80 7.52 16.82
CA TRP A 72 9.96 8.75 16.03
C TRP A 72 9.04 9.86 16.54
N TRP A 73 7.76 9.56 16.77
CA TRP A 73 6.78 10.55 17.23
C TRP A 73 7.09 11.12 18.62
N HIS A 74 7.57 10.30 19.55
CA HIS A 74 7.81 10.73 20.92
C HIS A 74 9.22 11.31 21.15
N ASN A 75 10.24 10.77 20.47
CA ASN A 75 11.63 11.09 20.79
C ASN A 75 12.32 11.94 19.73
N GLN A 76 11.86 11.92 18.47
CA GLN A 76 12.50 12.66 17.37
C GLN A 76 11.70 13.89 16.95
N MET A 77 10.37 13.88 17.13
CA MET A 77 9.51 15.01 16.84
C MET A 77 9.45 15.98 18.02
N THR A 78 9.90 17.22 17.78
CA THR A 78 9.80 18.32 18.75
C THR A 78 8.33 18.65 19.03
N PRO A 79 7.97 19.12 20.24
CA PRO A 79 6.62 19.60 20.55
C PRO A 79 6.09 20.66 19.57
N GLU A 80 6.95 21.51 19.02
CA GLU A 80 6.61 22.57 18.06
C GLU A 80 6.12 21.96 16.75
N LYS A 81 6.94 21.11 16.12
CA LYS A 81 6.56 20.34 14.93
C LYS A 81 5.29 19.51 15.12
N ARG A 82 5.07 18.93 16.30
CA ARG A 82 3.82 18.18 16.56
C ARG A 82 2.60 19.10 16.59
N ARG A 83 2.74 20.32 17.10
CA ARG A 83 1.66 21.32 17.14
C ARG A 83 1.31 21.87 15.76
N GLU A 84 2.23 21.82 14.80
CA GLU A 84 2.00 22.22 13.40
C GLU A 84 1.16 21.18 12.61
N LEU A 85 1.10 19.92 13.07
CA LEU A 85 0.36 18.85 12.42
C LEU A 85 -1.05 18.74 13.02
N VAL A 86 -1.96 19.57 12.51
CA VAL A 86 -3.33 19.72 13.04
C VAL A 86 -4.39 18.94 12.25
N THR A 87 -4.04 18.41 11.08
CA THR A 87 -4.94 17.59 10.26
C THR A 87 -4.41 16.18 10.02
N VAL A 88 -5.32 15.24 9.71
CA VAL A 88 -4.96 13.86 9.35
C VAL A 88 -4.06 13.83 8.12
N GLU A 89 -4.29 14.69 7.13
CA GLU A 89 -3.47 14.80 5.92
C GLU A 89 -2.05 15.25 6.25
N GLN A 90 -1.88 16.20 7.17
CA GLN A 90 -0.56 16.66 7.61
C GLN A 90 0.17 15.55 8.38
N LEU A 91 -0.52 14.90 9.32
CA LEU A 91 0.02 13.79 10.12
C LEU A 91 0.48 12.63 9.23
N THR A 92 -0.38 12.19 8.30
CA THR A 92 -0.08 11.09 7.38
C THR A 92 0.98 11.49 6.35
N SER A 93 1.01 12.73 5.87
CA SER A 93 2.07 13.19 4.96
C SER A 93 3.44 13.23 5.65
N ALA A 94 3.50 13.65 6.92
CA ALA A 94 4.73 13.58 7.71
C ALA A 94 5.18 12.13 7.92
N LEU A 95 4.25 11.21 8.15
CA LEU A 95 4.52 9.77 8.28
C LEU A 95 5.08 9.18 6.98
N VAL A 96 4.42 9.45 5.84
CA VAL A 96 4.85 8.99 4.51
C VAL A 96 6.24 9.52 4.20
N LYS A 97 6.50 10.82 4.42
CA LYS A 97 7.82 11.41 4.21
C LYS A 97 8.92 10.75 5.05
N ARG A 98 8.59 10.25 6.25
CA ARG A 98 9.55 9.62 7.15
C ARG A 98 9.82 8.16 6.82
N PHE A 99 8.79 7.41 6.46
CA PHE A 99 8.82 5.95 6.41
C PHE A 99 8.64 5.34 5.02
N THR A 100 8.48 6.16 3.98
CA THR A 100 8.55 5.66 2.60
C THR A 100 9.91 5.00 2.37
N PRO A 101 9.96 3.77 1.83
CA PRO A 101 11.20 3.09 1.49
C PRO A 101 12.12 3.96 0.63
N ASP A 102 13.43 3.86 0.87
CA ASP A 102 14.41 4.44 -0.03
C ASP A 102 14.20 3.91 -1.46
N SER A 103 14.34 4.79 -2.46
CA SER A 103 14.05 4.47 -3.86
C SER A 103 14.93 3.33 -4.37
N ALA A 104 16.18 3.19 -3.90
CA ALA A 104 17.03 2.07 -4.27
C ALA A 104 16.55 0.75 -3.67
N MET A 105 16.03 0.76 -2.44
CA MET A 105 15.43 -0.42 -1.82
C MET A 105 14.14 -0.83 -2.55
N ALA A 106 13.28 0.15 -2.87
CA ALA A 106 12.06 -0.10 -3.66
C ALA A 106 12.40 -0.68 -5.04
N THR A 107 13.41 -0.13 -5.73
CA THR A 107 13.90 -0.64 -7.02
C THR A 107 14.39 -2.09 -6.93
N ARG A 108 15.16 -2.42 -5.89
CA ARG A 108 15.63 -3.79 -5.66
C ARG A 108 14.46 -4.76 -5.47
N LYS A 109 13.49 -4.41 -4.63
CA LYS A 109 12.28 -5.22 -4.40
C LYS A 109 11.45 -5.38 -5.68
N PHE A 110 11.27 -4.28 -6.44
CA PHE A 110 10.51 -4.27 -7.69
C PHE A 110 11.11 -5.26 -8.69
N ASN A 111 12.43 -5.19 -8.91
CA ASN A 111 13.14 -6.03 -9.87
C ASN A 111 13.32 -7.49 -9.41
N ALA A 112 13.35 -7.75 -8.09
CA ALA A 112 13.49 -9.10 -7.55
C ALA A 112 12.17 -9.89 -7.59
N GLY A 113 11.02 -9.20 -7.57
CA GLY A 113 9.71 -9.82 -7.63
C GLY A 113 9.50 -10.62 -8.91
N ARG A 114 8.91 -11.81 -8.78
CA ARG A 114 8.43 -12.63 -9.91
C ARG A 114 7.12 -13.31 -9.56
N LEU A 115 6.15 -13.25 -10.47
CA LEU A 115 4.92 -14.04 -10.39
C LEU A 115 5.10 -15.32 -11.21
N THR A 116 4.79 -16.45 -10.60
CA THR A 116 4.88 -17.79 -11.20
C THR A 116 3.53 -18.51 -11.09
N LEU A 117 3.30 -19.54 -11.91
CA LEU A 117 2.09 -20.36 -11.78
C LEU A 117 1.98 -21.04 -10.42
N TYR A 118 3.11 -21.36 -9.77
CA TYR A 118 3.10 -21.93 -8.42
C TYR A 118 2.45 -20.97 -7.41
N HIS A 119 2.73 -19.66 -7.52
CA HIS A 119 2.09 -18.66 -6.66
C HIS A 119 0.58 -18.60 -6.90
N VAL A 120 0.15 -18.57 -8.17
CA VAL A 120 -1.27 -18.53 -8.56
C VAL A 120 -2.02 -19.80 -8.14
N TYR A 121 -1.35 -20.96 -8.20
CA TYR A 121 -1.93 -22.23 -7.73
C TYR A 121 -2.11 -22.27 -6.20
N LYS A 122 -1.18 -21.67 -5.45
CA LYS A 122 -1.22 -21.67 -3.98
C LYS A 122 -2.20 -20.64 -3.43
N ASP A 123 -2.34 -19.51 -4.09
CA ASP A 123 -3.19 -18.40 -3.68
C ASP A 123 -3.89 -17.80 -4.91
N GLU A 124 -5.21 -17.89 -4.92
CA GLU A 124 -6.07 -17.38 -6.00
C GLU A 124 -5.91 -15.87 -6.22
N ASN A 125 -5.49 -15.13 -5.19
CA ASN A 125 -5.28 -13.69 -5.25
C ASN A 125 -3.82 -13.31 -5.57
N ALA A 126 -2.92 -14.27 -5.77
CA ALA A 126 -1.49 -14.00 -5.91
C ALA A 126 -1.15 -13.03 -7.05
N ALA A 127 -1.87 -13.10 -8.18
CA ALA A 127 -1.64 -12.22 -9.32
C ALA A 127 -2.03 -10.76 -9.00
N THR A 128 -3.23 -10.58 -8.47
CA THR A 128 -3.77 -9.28 -8.03
C THR A 128 -2.87 -8.67 -6.96
N THR A 129 -2.55 -9.45 -5.93
CA THR A 129 -1.60 -9.10 -4.87
C THR A 129 -0.24 -8.66 -5.41
N TYR A 130 0.34 -9.43 -6.33
CA TYR A 130 1.62 -9.12 -6.92
C TYR A 130 1.61 -7.79 -7.68
N ILE A 131 0.58 -7.54 -8.49
CA ILE A 131 0.45 -6.30 -9.25
C ILE A 131 0.32 -5.10 -8.32
N LEU A 132 -0.56 -5.17 -7.31
CA LEU A 132 -0.76 -4.09 -6.36
C LEU A 132 0.53 -3.78 -5.58
N LYS A 133 1.27 -4.82 -5.17
CA LYS A 133 2.60 -4.68 -4.56
C LYS A 133 3.59 -3.97 -5.49
N GLN A 134 3.66 -4.38 -6.76
CA GLN A 134 4.57 -3.78 -7.73
C GLN A 134 4.20 -2.32 -8.04
N LEU A 135 2.92 -1.99 -8.17
CA LEU A 135 2.45 -0.62 -8.32
C LEU A 135 2.83 0.25 -7.12
N ARG A 136 2.74 -0.30 -5.90
CA ARG A 136 3.18 0.41 -4.68
C ARG A 136 4.68 0.67 -4.70
N LEU A 137 5.49 -0.32 -5.07
CA LEU A 137 6.94 -0.14 -5.21
C LEU A 137 7.28 0.89 -6.30
N ALA A 138 6.56 0.90 -7.42
CA ALA A 138 6.71 1.90 -8.47
C ALA A 138 6.41 3.33 -7.99
N ARG A 139 5.42 3.51 -7.11
CA ARG A 139 5.16 4.80 -6.44
C ARG A 139 6.31 5.19 -5.52
N ALA A 140 6.82 4.26 -4.70
CA ALA A 140 7.95 4.51 -3.81
C ALA A 140 9.26 4.85 -4.57
N MET A 141 9.43 4.28 -5.77
CA MET A 141 10.52 4.64 -6.68
C MET A 141 10.34 6.02 -7.34
N GLY A 142 9.13 6.59 -7.29
CA GLY A 142 8.79 7.83 -7.99
C GLY A 142 8.61 7.67 -9.50
N ILE A 143 8.45 6.43 -9.99
CA ILE A 143 8.27 6.16 -11.42
C ILE A 143 6.80 6.03 -11.83
N LEU A 144 5.88 5.76 -10.90
CA LEU A 144 4.44 5.87 -11.18
C LEU A 144 3.98 7.28 -10.79
N SER A 145 3.45 8.03 -11.75
CA SER A 145 2.95 9.39 -11.51
C SER A 145 1.73 9.37 -10.58
N LYS A 146 1.50 10.49 -9.89
CA LYS A 146 0.35 10.64 -8.99
C LYS A 146 -0.98 10.52 -9.75
N ASP A 147 -1.02 11.08 -10.96
CA ASP A 147 -2.20 11.11 -11.82
C ASP A 147 -2.37 9.82 -12.63
N GLY A 148 -1.39 8.90 -12.58
CA GLY A 148 -1.44 7.61 -13.27
C GLY A 148 -1.19 7.69 -14.77
N ASP A 149 -0.85 8.84 -15.34
CA ASP A 149 -0.62 9.03 -16.78
C ASP A 149 0.37 8.05 -17.41
N ASN A 150 1.34 7.55 -16.63
CA ASN A 150 2.33 6.58 -17.11
C ASN A 150 2.05 5.14 -16.64
N TRP A 151 0.83 4.87 -16.16
CA TRP A 151 0.37 3.57 -15.69
C TRP A 151 0.66 2.45 -16.69
N LEU A 152 0.36 2.68 -17.98
CA LEU A 152 0.56 1.67 -19.02
C LEU A 152 2.02 1.21 -19.10
N GLY A 153 2.97 2.17 -19.07
CA GLY A 153 4.39 1.85 -19.12
C GLY A 153 4.83 1.01 -17.92
N ILE A 154 4.36 1.37 -16.72
CA ILE A 154 4.65 0.63 -15.49
C ILE A 154 4.02 -0.77 -15.55
N MET A 155 2.78 -0.89 -15.99
CA MET A 155 2.09 -2.17 -16.06
C MET A 155 2.66 -3.11 -17.13
N VAL A 156 3.12 -2.58 -18.27
CA VAL A 156 3.89 -3.38 -19.24
C VAL A 156 5.17 -3.91 -18.61
N GLN A 157 5.87 -3.10 -17.80
CA GLN A 157 7.07 -3.55 -17.07
C GLN A 157 6.72 -4.64 -16.05
N ILE A 158 5.63 -4.49 -15.30
CA ILE A 158 5.14 -5.50 -14.36
C ILE A 158 4.75 -6.79 -15.08
N TRP A 159 3.96 -6.70 -16.16
CA TRP A 159 3.60 -7.86 -16.97
C TRP A 159 4.85 -8.56 -17.54
N ASN A 160 5.86 -7.79 -17.97
CA ASN A 160 7.13 -8.34 -18.42
C ASN A 160 7.89 -9.12 -17.35
N SER A 161 7.65 -8.87 -16.06
CA SER A 161 8.21 -9.65 -14.96
C SER A 161 7.52 -11.00 -14.71
N PHE A 162 6.35 -11.23 -15.30
CA PHE A 162 5.63 -12.50 -15.17
C PHE A 162 6.39 -13.65 -15.87
N SER A 163 6.24 -14.86 -15.32
CA SER A 163 6.72 -16.07 -15.99
C SER A 163 6.05 -16.26 -17.36
N THR A 164 6.76 -16.91 -18.30
CA THR A 164 6.27 -17.15 -19.67
C THR A 164 4.90 -17.82 -19.69
N ASN A 165 4.65 -18.78 -18.80
CA ASN A 165 3.39 -19.52 -18.73
C ASN A 165 2.21 -18.65 -18.30
N ILE A 166 2.44 -17.61 -17.48
CA ILE A 166 1.39 -16.65 -17.15
C ILE A 166 1.10 -15.77 -18.37
N LYS A 167 2.15 -15.32 -19.08
CA LYS A 167 2.01 -14.47 -20.27
C LYS A 167 1.30 -15.14 -21.44
N THR A 168 1.30 -16.48 -21.53
CA THR A 168 0.55 -17.20 -22.56
C THR A 168 -0.96 -17.16 -22.33
N ILE A 169 -1.37 -16.87 -21.10
CA ILE A 169 -2.78 -16.93 -20.67
C ILE A 169 -3.29 -15.50 -20.45
N LEU A 170 -2.52 -14.69 -19.72
CA LEU A 170 -2.83 -13.30 -19.42
C LEU A 170 -2.22 -12.35 -20.46
N ARG A 171 -3.10 -11.56 -21.09
CA ARG A 171 -2.73 -10.58 -22.10
C ARG A 171 -1.97 -9.40 -21.49
N PRO A 172 -1.10 -8.73 -22.26
CA PRO A 172 -0.48 -7.49 -21.82
C PRO A 172 -1.55 -6.40 -21.59
N PRO A 173 -1.30 -5.46 -20.67
CA PRO A 173 -2.19 -4.31 -20.45
C PRO A 173 -2.28 -3.45 -21.71
N THR A 174 -3.41 -2.79 -21.90
CA THR A 174 -3.66 -1.92 -23.07
C THR A 174 -3.80 -0.46 -22.65
N ALA A 175 -3.69 0.47 -23.61
CA ALA A 175 -3.88 1.90 -23.37
C ALA A 175 -5.30 2.29 -22.94
N PHE A 176 -6.27 1.37 -23.09
CA PHE A 176 -7.66 1.57 -22.68
C PHE A 176 -7.97 0.92 -21.32
N SER A 177 -6.98 0.25 -20.73
CA SER A 177 -7.10 -0.36 -19.41
C SER A 177 -6.61 0.61 -18.34
N ASP A 178 -7.22 0.55 -17.17
CA ASP A 178 -6.65 1.06 -15.93
C ASP A 178 -6.38 -0.11 -14.97
N THR A 179 -5.98 0.20 -13.74
CA THR A 179 -5.68 -0.83 -12.74
C THR A 179 -6.89 -1.73 -12.49
N GLU A 180 -8.08 -1.15 -12.33
CA GLU A 180 -9.30 -1.89 -12.00
C GLU A 180 -9.71 -2.80 -13.15
N VAL A 181 -9.78 -2.26 -14.37
CA VAL A 181 -10.13 -3.01 -15.58
C VAL A 181 -9.17 -4.17 -15.82
N TYR A 182 -7.86 -3.96 -15.61
CA TYR A 182 -6.87 -5.01 -15.82
C TYR A 182 -6.92 -6.08 -14.73
N LEU A 183 -7.19 -5.71 -13.48
CA LEU A 183 -7.42 -6.67 -12.40
C LEU A 183 -8.67 -7.52 -12.65
N GLU A 184 -9.75 -6.94 -13.15
CA GLU A 184 -10.92 -7.72 -13.58
C GLU A 184 -10.59 -8.72 -14.70
N GLU A 185 -9.76 -8.33 -15.67
CA GLU A 185 -9.34 -9.23 -16.74
C GLU A 185 -8.56 -10.43 -16.17
N ILE A 186 -7.71 -10.19 -15.18
CA ILE A 186 -6.99 -11.25 -14.47
C ILE A 186 -7.95 -12.21 -13.78
N GLU A 187 -8.93 -11.67 -13.05
CA GLU A 187 -9.96 -12.48 -12.38
C GLU A 187 -10.77 -13.31 -13.37
N LYS A 188 -11.13 -12.74 -14.54
CA LYS A 188 -11.84 -13.47 -15.61
C LYS A 188 -10.96 -14.56 -16.22
N THR A 189 -9.68 -14.28 -16.43
CA THR A 189 -8.72 -15.22 -17.03
C THR A 189 -8.31 -16.31 -16.03
N ARG A 190 -8.44 -16.07 -14.73
CA ARG A 190 -8.19 -17.04 -13.66
C ARG A 190 -9.01 -18.32 -13.82
N ALA A 191 -10.24 -18.23 -14.31
CA ALA A 191 -11.07 -19.41 -14.60
C ALA A 191 -10.44 -20.40 -15.61
N ILE A 192 -9.36 -19.99 -16.29
CA ILE A 192 -8.58 -20.79 -17.24
C ILE A 192 -7.26 -21.29 -16.61
N LEU A 193 -6.82 -20.69 -15.50
CA LEU A 193 -5.55 -20.99 -14.81
C LEU A 193 -5.66 -22.09 -13.74
N VAL A 194 -6.89 -22.44 -13.32
CA VAL A 194 -7.23 -23.49 -12.34
C VAL A 194 -7.92 -24.64 -13.06
#